data_AF-A0A9D2XB59-F1
#
_entry.id   AF-A0A9D2XB59-F1
#
_cell.length_a   1.000
_cell.length_b   1.000
_cell.length_c   1.000
_cell.angle_alpha   90.00
_cell.angle_beta   90.00
_cell.angle_gamma   90.00
#
_symmetry.space_group_name_H-M   'P 1'
#
loop_
_entity.id
_entity.type
_entity.pdbx_description
1 polymer ?
#
loop_
_entity_poly.entity_id
_entity_poly.type
_entity_poly.pdbx_seq_one_letter_code
_entity_poly.pdbx_strand_id
1 'polypeptide(L)' 'MGKQPKNFFISILLFFLAGLCEIGGGYLVWKWLRDHKGKVLGLIGGLIF' A
#
# COMPACT_ATOMS: atom_id res chain seq x y z
N MET A 1 15.30 13.11 -31.40
CA MET A 1 15.34 11.89 -30.58
C MET A 1 15.92 12.26 -29.21
N GLY A 2 15.18 12.23 -28.08
CA GLY A 2 15.80 12.49 -26.78
C GLY A 2 14.94 13.12 -25.68
N LYS A 3 13.88 12.43 -25.25
CA LYS A 3 13.17 12.61 -23.96
C LYS A 3 12.62 11.20 -23.67
N GLN A 4 12.87 10.45 -22.59
CA GLN A 4 13.11 10.74 -21.17
C GLN A 4 13.70 9.47 -20.48
N PRO A 5 14.65 9.57 -19.52
CA PRO A 5 14.91 8.50 -18.56
C PRO A 5 14.08 8.63 -17.26
N LYS A 6 13.11 9.56 -17.20
CA LYS A 6 12.37 9.91 -15.97
C LYS A 6 11.47 8.78 -15.45
N ASN A 7 11.03 7.87 -16.31
CA ASN A 7 10.02 6.86 -15.96
C ASN A 7 10.56 5.71 -15.13
N PHE A 8 11.84 5.32 -15.28
CA PHE A 8 12.38 4.13 -14.60
C PHE A 8 12.42 4.29 -13.08
N PHE A 9 12.92 5.42 -12.59
CA PHE A 9 12.96 5.72 -11.16
C PHE A 9 11.55 5.86 -10.57
N ILE A 10 10.64 6.47 -11.32
CA ILE A 10 9.22 6.61 -10.93
C ILE A 10 8.57 5.22 -10.84
N SER A 11 8.80 4.33 -11.81
CA SER A 11 8.26 2.96 -11.78
C SER A 11 8.77 2.14 -10.59
N ILE A 12 10.07 2.26 -10.25
CA ILE A 12 10.65 1.62 -9.07
C ILE A 12 9.99 2.14 -7.78
N LEU A 13 9.81 3.46 -7.68
CA LEU A 13 9.20 4.08 -6.52
C LEU A 13 7.72 3.67 -6.38
N LEU A 14 6.98 3.62 -7.48
CA LEU A 14 5.60 3.13 -7.52
C LEU A 14 5.50 1.64 -7.17
N PHE A 15 6.42 0.80 -7.65
CA PHE A 15 6.45 -0.62 -7.31
C PHE A 15 6.67 -0.83 -5.81
N PHE A 16 7.60 -0.09 -5.22
CA PHE A 16 7.86 -0.15 -3.79
C PHE A 16 6.67 0.34 -2.96
N LEU A 17 6.06 1.44 -3.39
CA LEU A 17 4.89 2.01 -2.72
C LEU A 17 3.66 1.09 -2.81
N ALA A 18 3.46 0.44 -3.96
CA ALA A 18 2.41 -0.57 -4.15
C ALA A 18 2.62 -1.76 -3.20
N GLY A 19 3.84 -2.31 -3.12
CA GLY A 19 4.15 -3.39 -2.17
C GLY A 19 3.98 -2.96 -0.70
N LEU A 20 4.31 -1.71 -0.38
CA LEU A 20 4.10 -1.15 0.96
C LEU A 20 2.61 -1.04 1.31
N CYS A 21 1.77 -0.61 0.35
CA CYS A 21 0.31 -0.57 0.51
C CYS A 21 -0.28 -1.98 0.64
N GLU A 22 0.19 -2.95 -0.14
CA GLU A 22 -0.33 -4.32 -0.12
C GLU A 22 -0.01 -5.00 1.23
N ILE A 23 1.23 -4.91 1.69
CA ILE A 23 1.63 -5.48 2.99
C ILE A 23 1.03 -4.67 4.17
N GLY A 24 1.02 -3.34 4.05
CA GLY A 24 0.49 -2.43 5.07
C GLY A 24 -1.03 -2.54 5.24
N GLY A 25 -1.77 -2.67 4.13
CA GLY A 25 -3.21 -2.89 4.11
C GLY A 25 -3.59 -4.22 4.77
N GLY A 26 -2.90 -5.31 4.39
CA GLY A 26 -3.07 -6.62 5.03
C GLY A 26 -2.75 -6.60 6.53
N TYR A 27 -1.71 -5.88 6.96
CA TYR A 27 -1.37 -5.73 8.37
C TYR A 27 -2.43 -4.95 9.17
N LEU A 28 -3.01 -3.90 8.60
CA LEU A 28 -4.11 -3.13 9.22
C LEU A 28 -5.38 -3.98 9.37
N VAL A 29 -5.71 -4.80 8.37
CA VAL A 29 -6.81 -5.78 8.43
C VAL A 29 -6.54 -6.83 9.52
N TRP A 30 -5.31 -7.36 9.58
CA TRP A 30 -4.92 -8.33 10.60
C TRP A 30 -4.96 -7.75 12.02
N LYS A 31 -4.49 -6.50 12.18
CA LYS A 31 -4.59 -5.76 13.44
C LYS A 31 -6.04 -5.54 13.85
N TRP A 32 -6.92 -5.23 12.89
CA TRP A 32 -8.36 -5.10 13.13
C TRP A 32 -9.00 -6.41 13.60
N LEU A 33 -8.69 -7.53 12.93
CA LEU A 33 -9.16 -8.87 13.30
C LEU A 33 -8.68 -9.29 14.69
N ARG A 34 -7.46 -8.91 15.07
CA ARG A 34 -6.85 -9.28 16.35
C ARG A 34 -7.33 -8.43 17.53
N ASP A 35 -7.42 -7.13 17.36
CA ASP A 35 -7.63 -6.22 18.49
C ASP A 35 -9.12 -5.92 18.75
N HIS A 36 -10.02 -6.24 17.80
CA HIS A 36 -11.43 -5.80 17.78
C HIS A 36 -11.65 -4.28 17.93
N LYS A 37 -10.59 -3.49 18.12
CA LYS A 37 -10.63 -2.04 18.26
C LYS A 37 -10.63 -1.38 16.88
N GLY A 38 -11.82 -0.91 16.51
CA GLY A 38 -12.01 0.04 15.42
C GLY A 38 -12.17 -0.61 14.04
N LYS A 39 -13.43 -0.84 13.65
CA LYS A 39 -13.86 -1.22 12.28
C LYS A 39 -13.23 -0.36 11.17
N VAL A 40 -12.87 0.89 11.50
CA VAL A 40 -12.24 1.85 10.60
C VAL A 40 -10.84 1.39 10.14
N LEU A 41 -10.03 0.76 11.00
CA LEU A 41 -8.68 0.32 10.63
C LEU A 41 -8.69 -0.84 9.64
N GLY A 42 -9.63 -1.79 9.81
CA GLY A 42 -9.84 -2.88 8.87
C GLY A 42 -10.40 -2.40 7.54
N LEU A 43 -11.32 -1.42 7.56
CA LEU A 43 -11.89 -0.85 6.34
C LEU A 43 -10.85 -0.06 5.53
N ILE A 44 -10.02 0.75 6.19
CA ILE A 44 -8.93 1.49 5.54
C ILE A 44 -7.87 0.50 5.03
N GLY A 45 -7.52 -0.52 5.81
CA GLY A 45 -6.59 -1.56 5.37
C GLY A 45 -7.05 -2.31 4.12
N GLY A 46 -8.35 -2.63 4.03
CA GLY A 46 -8.93 -3.28 2.85
C GLY A 46 -9.22 -2.36 1.66
N LEU A 47 -9.18 -1.04 1.85
CA LEU A 47 -9.30 -0.05 0.76
C LEU A 47 -7.94 0.35 0.18
N ILE A 48 -6.87 0.17 0.97
CA ILE A 48 -5.47 0.41 0.58
C ILE A 48 -4.87 -0.82 -0.12
N PHE A 49 -5.36 -2.03 0.24
CA PHE A 49 -5.09 -3.28 -0.49
C PHE A 49 -5.87 -3.30 -1.81
#